data_AF-K9WJ48-F1
#
_entry.id   AF-K9WJ48-F1
#
_cell.length_a   1.000
_cell.length_b   1.000
_cell.length_c   1.000
_cell.angle_alpha   90.00
_cell.angle_beta   90.00
_cell.angle_gamma   90.00
#
_symmetry.space_group_name_H-M   'P 1'
#
loop_
_entity.id
_entity.type
_entity.pdbx_description
1 polymer ?
#
loop_
_entity_poly.entity_id
_entity_poly.type
_entity_poly.pdbx_seq_one_letter_code
_entity_poly.pdbx_strand_id
1 'polypeptide(L)'
;MTNLSLTAKSIGFEHIHSIPLHEINDRVMRGEIVVMPKCLQAMGYFERLKEATLEAICQAVGEAKAAQVRSKGFEAIHEIINLDELVAISNSSYDVIRSLAPGLSKAVVKEIFQRKQPFYFEESPNVRFHIPYDVVVERKKEFSQFHWNGKVTAHGPHHDSWYQCPTNCVNIWIAIGSVKIGNGLSIYPQVYGKRLPCTEDGKILRDQYFGSVLNFDLEPGDALIFHGEHLHSSELNSTDATRYVVSLRMTLEKPKFLGQSPYKSNYIYSETNDGLAAACNQVSAKISRRFIKQLDSHLNRSETPNYVISALDISIFDNTSADFPKPPLVKTVEGTSQDKTKLIIDSTELAIGTIKPVSQTMCVARVDENRVVAFSRHCPHEGADLAGGYLRDGCVVCPWHNLPLNIETGASPCKSLSQLKVFDCVESDGTVEIQG
;
A
#
# COMPACT_ATOMS: atom_id res chain seq x y z
N MET A 1 23.09 11.45 24.02
CA MET A 1 22.59 10.83 22.77
C MET A 1 23.14 9.42 22.72
N THR A 2 22.30 8.42 22.94
CA THR A 2 22.67 7.01 22.73
C THR A 2 22.94 6.82 21.23
N ASN A 3 24.14 6.36 20.87
CA ASN A 3 24.47 5.95 19.50
C ASN A 3 23.62 4.72 19.16
N LEU A 4 22.44 4.93 18.59
CA LEU A 4 21.59 3.85 18.09
C LEU A 4 22.28 3.23 16.88
N SER A 5 22.63 1.95 16.94
CA SER A 5 23.17 1.22 15.81
C SER A 5 22.05 0.83 14.84
N LEU A 6 22.27 1.04 13.54
CA LEU A 6 21.36 0.57 12.50
C LEU A 6 21.27 -0.97 12.51
N THR A 7 20.05 -1.49 12.51
CA THR A 7 19.76 -2.92 12.39
C THR A 7 18.75 -3.14 11.27
N ALA A 8 18.87 -4.26 10.55
CA ALA A 8 17.98 -4.64 9.47
C ALA A 8 17.40 -6.03 9.74
N LYS A 9 16.09 -6.18 9.50
CA LYS A 9 15.38 -7.46 9.65
C LYS A 9 14.69 -7.80 8.33
N SER A 10 15.00 -8.96 7.76
CA SER A 10 14.24 -9.53 6.64
C SER A 10 12.95 -10.15 7.20
N ILE A 11 11.82 -9.83 6.58
CA ILE A 11 10.47 -10.24 7.00
C ILE A 11 9.89 -11.20 5.98
N GLY A 12 9.48 -12.38 6.43
CA GLY A 12 8.69 -13.35 5.67
C GLY A 12 7.49 -13.84 6.47
N PHE A 13 6.73 -14.78 5.91
CA PHE A 13 5.51 -15.32 6.55
C PHE A 13 5.79 -16.05 7.86
N GLU A 14 6.84 -16.86 7.91
CA GLU A 14 7.15 -17.72 9.06
C GLU A 14 8.38 -17.25 9.85
N HIS A 15 9.22 -16.40 9.25
CA HIS A 15 10.53 -16.09 9.76
C HIS A 15 10.85 -14.61 9.67
N ILE A 16 11.35 -14.07 10.79
CA ILE A 16 11.98 -12.77 10.88
C ILE A 16 13.42 -12.99 11.33
N HIS A 17 14.39 -12.53 10.56
CA HIS A 17 15.80 -12.69 10.90
C HIS A 17 16.59 -11.42 10.60
N SER A 18 17.66 -11.20 11.37
CA SER A 18 18.53 -10.05 11.16
C SER A 18 19.41 -10.27 9.94
N ILE A 19 19.64 -9.21 9.15
CA ILE A 19 20.52 -9.25 7.97
C ILE A 19 21.61 -8.18 8.08
N PRO A 20 22.80 -8.42 7.50
CA PRO A 20 23.84 -7.40 7.43
C PRO A 20 23.45 -6.23 6.51
N LEU A 21 23.81 -5.00 6.89
CA LEU A 21 23.46 -3.79 6.12
C LEU A 21 23.99 -3.83 4.67
N HIS A 22 25.20 -4.35 4.46
CA HIS A 22 25.82 -4.45 3.13
C HIS A 22 25.08 -5.39 2.17
N GLU A 23 24.20 -6.28 2.67
CA GLU A 23 23.40 -7.20 1.85
C GLU A 23 22.03 -6.62 1.47
N ILE A 24 21.59 -5.51 2.08
CA ILE A 24 20.22 -4.98 1.93
C ILE A 24 19.88 -4.75 0.46
N ASN A 25 20.78 -4.11 -0.31
CA ASN A 25 20.55 -3.83 -1.73
C ASN A 25 20.21 -5.12 -2.49
N ASP A 26 21.09 -6.11 -2.45
CA ASP A 26 20.97 -7.31 -3.25
C ASP A 26 19.76 -8.15 -2.83
N ARG A 27 19.46 -8.18 -1.52
CA ARG A 27 18.29 -8.87 -0.97
C ARG A 27 16.98 -8.22 -1.40
N VAL A 28 16.88 -6.89 -1.28
CA VAL A 28 15.69 -6.15 -1.72
C VAL A 28 15.47 -6.31 -3.22
N MET A 29 16.52 -6.23 -4.04
CA MET A 29 16.40 -6.46 -5.49
C MET A 29 15.96 -7.89 -5.84
N ARG A 30 16.23 -8.88 -4.97
CA ARG A 30 15.70 -10.25 -5.09
C ARG A 30 14.29 -10.43 -4.53
N GLY A 31 13.65 -9.37 -4.04
CA GLY A 31 12.29 -9.39 -3.53
C GLY A 31 12.18 -9.63 -2.02
N GLU A 32 13.28 -9.61 -1.26
CA GLU A 32 13.15 -9.60 0.21
C GLU A 32 12.59 -8.26 0.70
N ILE A 33 11.81 -8.32 1.78
CA ILE A 33 11.20 -7.17 2.44
C ILE A 33 11.96 -6.93 3.73
N VAL A 34 12.43 -5.70 3.93
CA VAL A 34 13.33 -5.37 5.04
C VAL A 34 12.70 -4.31 5.92
N VAL A 35 12.65 -4.55 7.23
CA VAL A 35 12.32 -3.53 8.23
C VAL A 35 13.60 -3.06 8.91
N MET A 36 13.70 -1.75 9.05
CA MET A 36 14.80 -1.02 9.67
C MET A 36 14.28 -0.29 10.92
N PRO A 37 14.31 -0.93 12.09
CA PRO A 37 13.83 -0.31 13.33
C PRO A 37 14.64 0.93 13.70
N LYS A 38 13.96 2.00 14.10
CA LYS A 38 14.52 3.27 14.59
C LYS A 38 15.62 3.86 13.70
N CYS A 39 15.57 3.62 12.40
CA CYS A 39 16.62 4.05 11.49
C CYS A 39 16.67 5.57 11.33
N LEU A 40 15.54 6.27 11.40
CA LEU A 40 15.56 7.73 11.37
C LEU A 40 16.24 8.33 12.60
N GLN A 41 16.09 7.72 13.77
CA GLN A 41 16.79 8.16 14.98
C GLN A 41 18.28 7.91 14.86
N ALA A 42 18.68 6.72 14.37
CA ALA A 42 20.08 6.39 14.14
C ALA A 42 20.77 7.35 13.14
N MET A 43 20.06 7.75 12.07
CA MET A 43 20.54 8.74 11.10
C MET A 43 20.41 10.20 11.57
N GLY A 44 19.77 10.47 12.73
CA GLY A 44 19.53 11.82 13.23
C GLY A 44 18.49 12.65 12.46
N TYR A 45 17.59 12.00 11.71
CA TYR A 45 16.55 12.66 10.90
C TYR A 45 15.15 12.65 11.54
N PHE A 46 14.89 11.82 12.56
CA PHE A 46 13.54 11.65 13.10
C PHE A 46 12.94 12.96 13.63
N GLU A 47 13.60 13.58 14.61
CA GLU A 47 13.12 14.86 15.19
C GLU A 47 13.12 15.97 14.13
N ARG A 48 14.10 15.98 13.22
CA ARG A 48 14.16 16.99 12.14
C ARG A 48 12.93 16.94 11.23
N LEU A 49 12.50 15.75 10.82
CA LEU A 49 11.30 15.58 9.98
C LEU A 49 10.04 15.93 10.75
N LYS A 50 9.93 15.47 12.01
CA LYS A 50 8.79 15.76 12.87
C LYS A 50 8.61 17.26 13.11
N GLU A 51 9.66 17.96 13.51
CA GLU A 51 9.62 19.40 13.78
C GLU A 51 9.30 20.19 12.50
N ALA A 52 9.91 19.84 11.37
CA ALA A 52 9.65 20.52 10.11
C ALA A 52 8.19 20.33 9.65
N THR A 53 7.60 19.15 9.86
CA THR A 53 6.17 18.92 9.60
C THR A 53 5.27 19.70 10.56
N LEU A 54 5.63 19.80 11.85
CA LEU A 54 4.87 20.61 12.82
C LEU A 54 4.91 22.11 12.48
N GLU A 55 6.05 22.60 11.99
CA GLU A 55 6.18 23.97 11.48
C GLU A 55 5.32 24.19 10.23
N ALA A 56 5.29 23.23 9.28
CA ALA A 56 4.38 23.27 8.13
C ALA A 56 2.90 23.31 8.56
N ILE A 57 2.51 22.49 9.54
CA ILE A 57 1.16 22.52 10.12
C ILE A 57 0.87 23.89 10.74
N CYS A 58 1.80 24.45 11.51
CA CYS A 58 1.66 25.78 12.11
C CYS A 58 1.45 26.87 11.06
N GLN A 59 2.19 26.82 9.95
CA GLN A 59 2.03 27.76 8.83
C GLN A 59 0.69 27.60 8.11
N ALA A 60 0.19 26.37 7.99
CA ALA A 60 -1.04 26.08 7.27
C ALA A 60 -2.31 26.41 8.08
N VAL A 61 -2.32 26.14 9.39
CA VAL A 61 -3.55 26.18 10.23
C VAL A 61 -3.40 26.92 11.57
N GLY A 62 -2.24 27.53 11.82
CA GLY A 62 -1.95 28.34 13.00
C GLY A 62 -1.33 27.58 14.18
N GLU A 63 -0.72 28.34 15.08
CA GLU A 63 0.06 27.84 16.22
C GLU A 63 -0.77 26.99 17.20
N ALA A 64 -2.01 27.39 17.48
CA ALA A 64 -2.87 26.70 18.44
C ALA A 64 -3.16 25.24 18.03
N LYS A 65 -3.39 24.98 16.73
CA LYS A 65 -3.62 23.62 16.22
C LYS A 65 -2.32 22.83 16.12
N ALA A 66 -1.23 23.45 15.70
CA ALA A 66 0.08 22.81 15.68
C ALA A 66 0.54 22.37 17.09
N ALA A 67 0.29 23.19 18.11
CA ALA A 67 0.55 22.85 19.50
C ALA A 67 -0.28 21.65 19.98
N GLN A 68 -1.55 21.57 19.57
CA GLN A 68 -2.39 20.40 19.85
C GLN A 68 -1.85 19.14 19.18
N VAL A 69 -1.45 19.21 17.90
CA VAL A 69 -0.85 18.07 17.19
C VAL A 69 0.45 17.63 17.86
N ARG A 70 1.30 18.59 18.29
CA ARG A 70 2.53 18.30 19.04
C ARG A 70 2.25 17.56 20.35
N SER A 71 1.21 17.96 21.07
CA SER A 71 0.85 17.37 22.37
C SER A 71 0.15 16.03 22.25
N LYS A 72 -0.77 15.86 21.30
CA LYS A 72 -1.56 14.64 21.13
C LYS A 72 -0.91 13.59 20.23
N GLY A 73 0.04 13.99 19.38
CA GLY A 73 0.62 13.14 18.34
C GLY A 73 -0.04 13.35 16.97
N PHE A 74 0.62 12.84 15.93
CA PHE A 74 0.10 12.92 14.55
C PHE A 74 -1.12 11.99 14.35
N GLU A 75 -1.26 10.97 15.18
CA GLU A 75 -2.36 10.02 15.23
C GLU A 75 -3.72 10.72 15.44
N ALA A 76 -3.71 11.84 16.17
CA ALA A 76 -4.91 12.61 16.48
C ALA A 76 -5.19 13.74 15.46
N ILE A 77 -4.49 13.80 14.31
CA ILE A 77 -4.68 14.87 13.31
C ILE A 77 -6.16 15.03 12.93
N HIS A 78 -6.86 13.92 12.69
CA HIS A 78 -8.26 13.92 12.28
C HIS A 78 -9.24 14.44 13.35
N GLU A 79 -8.83 14.50 14.63
CA GLU A 79 -9.62 15.11 15.70
C GLU A 79 -9.43 16.64 15.81
N ILE A 80 -8.30 17.14 15.31
CA ILE A 80 -7.83 18.52 15.52
C ILE A 80 -8.08 19.38 14.27
N ILE A 81 -7.93 18.76 13.10
CA ILE A 81 -7.89 19.39 11.79
C ILE A 81 -9.08 18.89 10.97
N ASN A 82 -9.83 19.79 10.35
CA ASN A 82 -10.94 19.42 9.47
C ASN A 82 -10.44 19.03 8.06
N LEU A 83 -11.32 18.45 7.25
CA LEU A 83 -10.94 17.92 5.93
C LEU A 83 -10.50 19.01 4.91
N ASP A 84 -10.95 20.27 5.05
CA ASP A 84 -10.49 21.37 4.19
C ASP A 84 -9.06 21.79 4.55
N GLU A 85 -8.78 21.86 5.84
CA GLU A 85 -7.46 22.18 6.38
C GLU A 85 -6.43 21.06 6.10
N LEU A 86 -6.88 19.80 6.05
CA LEU A 86 -6.03 18.66 5.72
C LEU A 86 -5.36 18.80 4.34
N VAL A 87 -6.05 19.41 3.37
CA VAL A 87 -5.50 19.70 2.04
C VAL A 87 -4.33 20.68 2.16
N ALA A 88 -4.50 21.76 2.93
CA ALA A 88 -3.47 22.77 3.14
C ALA A 88 -2.24 22.18 3.87
N ILE A 89 -2.48 21.40 4.93
CA ILE A 89 -1.41 20.72 5.67
C ILE A 89 -0.67 19.72 4.80
N SER A 90 -1.39 18.95 3.98
CA SER A 90 -0.76 18.00 3.06
C SER A 90 0.18 18.73 2.10
N ASN A 91 -0.29 19.79 1.45
CA ASN A 91 0.54 20.58 0.53
C ASN A 91 1.78 21.19 1.20
N SER A 92 1.60 21.83 2.37
CA SER A 92 2.73 22.40 3.12
C SER A 92 3.74 21.34 3.56
N SER A 93 3.25 20.18 4.00
CA SER A 93 4.11 19.05 4.37
C SER A 93 4.87 18.50 3.16
N TYR A 94 4.24 18.43 1.97
CA TYR A 94 4.93 18.05 0.73
C TYR A 94 6.10 18.98 0.41
N ASP A 95 5.93 20.29 0.53
CA ASP A 95 6.98 21.27 0.25
C ASP A 95 8.17 21.13 1.22
N VAL A 96 7.88 20.97 2.52
CA VAL A 96 8.91 20.77 3.53
C VAL A 96 9.66 19.46 3.31
N ILE A 97 8.96 18.35 3.12
CA ILE A 97 9.59 17.04 2.90
C ILE A 97 10.40 17.04 1.60
N ARG A 98 9.91 17.67 0.53
CA ARG A 98 10.66 17.86 -0.73
C ARG A 98 11.98 18.59 -0.52
N SER A 99 12.01 19.60 0.35
CA SER A 99 13.25 20.33 0.65
C SER A 99 14.29 19.47 1.40
N LEU A 100 13.82 18.53 2.22
CA LEU A 100 14.66 17.61 3.01
C LEU A 100 15.06 16.36 2.22
N ALA A 101 14.32 16.02 1.17
CA ALA A 101 14.47 14.78 0.40
C ALA A 101 15.90 14.52 -0.11
N PRO A 102 16.65 15.50 -0.66
CA PRO A 102 18.01 15.25 -1.14
C PRO A 102 18.98 14.84 -0.03
N GLY A 103 18.91 15.51 1.12
CA GLY A 103 19.76 15.20 2.28
C GLY A 103 19.42 13.84 2.89
N LEU A 104 18.12 13.59 3.11
CA LEU A 104 17.64 12.31 3.64
C LEU A 104 17.97 11.15 2.70
N SER A 105 17.79 11.31 1.39
CA SER A 105 18.11 10.26 0.42
C SER A 105 19.62 9.96 0.38
N LYS A 106 20.48 10.99 0.44
CA LYS A 106 21.94 10.81 0.55
C LYS A 106 22.31 10.06 1.84
N ALA A 107 21.67 10.37 2.97
CA ALA A 107 21.88 9.67 4.24
C ALA A 107 21.45 8.19 4.16
N VAL A 108 20.27 7.91 3.63
CA VAL A 108 19.76 6.55 3.39
C VAL A 108 20.73 5.73 2.56
N VAL A 109 21.20 6.25 1.41
CA VAL A 109 22.12 5.52 0.54
C VAL A 109 23.49 5.27 1.20
N LYS A 110 23.99 6.26 1.93
CA LYS A 110 25.27 6.15 2.62
C LYS A 110 25.23 5.20 3.81
N GLU A 111 24.20 5.28 4.65
CA GLU A 111 24.16 4.63 5.96
C GLU A 111 23.45 3.27 5.91
N ILE A 112 22.34 3.17 5.16
CA ILE A 112 21.54 1.94 5.05
C ILE A 112 22.11 1.05 3.93
N PHE A 113 22.21 1.58 2.71
CA PHE A 113 22.72 0.80 1.58
C PHE A 113 24.26 0.69 1.55
N GLN A 114 24.96 1.45 2.40
CA GLN A 114 26.43 1.47 2.49
C GLN A 114 27.14 1.76 1.16
N ARG A 115 26.48 2.55 0.29
CA ARG A 115 26.98 2.89 -1.05
C ARG A 115 27.54 4.30 -1.09
N LYS A 116 28.59 4.47 -1.89
CA LYS A 116 29.20 5.77 -2.20
C LYS A 116 28.94 6.22 -3.63
N GLN A 117 28.44 5.29 -4.47
CA GLN A 117 28.12 5.56 -5.86
C GLN A 117 26.90 6.48 -5.94
N PRO A 118 26.80 7.26 -7.04
CA PRO A 118 25.62 8.03 -7.34
C PRO A 118 24.38 7.15 -7.52
N PHE A 119 23.22 7.74 -7.29
CA PHE A 119 21.92 7.11 -7.40
C PHE A 119 20.91 8.14 -7.91
N TYR A 120 19.67 7.70 -8.13
CA TYR A 120 18.57 8.58 -8.52
C TYR A 120 17.47 8.51 -7.48
N PHE A 121 16.85 9.63 -7.16
CA PHE A 121 15.72 9.67 -6.23
C PHE A 121 14.60 10.53 -6.78
N GLU A 122 13.36 10.19 -6.41
CA GLU A 122 12.19 10.97 -6.76
C GLU A 122 12.24 12.35 -6.11
N GLU A 123 12.05 13.40 -6.91
CA GLU A 123 12.13 14.79 -6.46
C GLU A 123 11.11 15.11 -5.36
N SER A 124 9.92 14.51 -5.42
CA SER A 124 8.81 14.79 -4.51
C SER A 124 8.38 13.53 -3.79
N PRO A 125 8.95 13.22 -2.61
CA PRO A 125 8.50 12.11 -1.80
C PRO A 125 7.02 12.17 -1.50
N ASN A 126 6.40 11.01 -1.34
CA ASN A 126 5.01 10.96 -0.97
C ASN A 126 4.83 11.20 0.53
N VAL A 127 3.93 12.10 0.87
CA VAL A 127 3.53 12.43 2.24
C VAL A 127 2.08 12.00 2.40
N ARG A 128 1.80 11.15 3.40
CA ARG A 128 0.47 10.54 3.55
C ARG A 128 -0.02 10.72 4.96
N PHE A 129 -1.11 11.48 5.10
CA PHE A 129 -1.93 11.53 6.30
C PHE A 129 -3.16 10.68 6.03
N HIS A 130 -3.03 9.38 6.27
CA HIS A 130 -4.05 8.40 5.96
C HIS A 130 -5.06 8.36 7.10
N ILE A 131 -6.24 8.94 6.85
CA ILE A 131 -7.24 9.26 7.88
C ILE A 131 -8.20 8.08 8.08
N PRO A 132 -8.74 7.84 9.30
CA PRO A 132 -9.79 6.86 9.53
C PRO A 132 -10.93 6.93 8.52
N TYR A 133 -11.36 5.77 8.01
CA TYR A 133 -12.35 5.68 6.93
C TYR A 133 -13.65 6.41 7.28
N ASP A 134 -14.12 6.23 8.51
CA ASP A 134 -15.37 6.81 8.99
C ASP A 134 -15.35 8.35 9.03
N VAL A 135 -14.16 8.96 9.04
CA VAL A 135 -14.03 10.43 8.97
C VAL A 135 -14.05 10.90 7.51
N VAL A 136 -13.35 10.20 6.61
CA VAL A 136 -13.21 10.65 5.20
C VAL A 136 -14.41 10.29 4.32
N VAL A 137 -15.23 9.33 4.73
CA VAL A 137 -16.37 8.84 3.95
C VAL A 137 -17.38 9.95 3.63
N GLU A 138 -17.51 10.97 4.49
CA GLU A 138 -18.35 12.15 4.26
C GLU A 138 -17.98 12.89 2.97
N ARG A 139 -16.70 12.83 2.57
CA ARG A 139 -16.15 13.43 1.34
C ARG A 139 -15.57 12.39 0.40
N LYS A 140 -16.12 11.16 0.41
CA LYS A 140 -15.63 10.03 -0.40
C LYS A 140 -15.39 10.40 -1.86
N LYS A 141 -16.29 11.16 -2.49
CA LYS A 141 -16.19 11.55 -3.91
C LYS A 141 -14.94 12.38 -4.23
N GLU A 142 -14.51 13.21 -3.29
CA GLU A 142 -13.32 14.05 -3.44
C GLU A 142 -12.05 13.25 -3.16
N PHE A 143 -12.01 12.56 -2.01
CA PHE A 143 -10.83 11.80 -1.61
C PHE A 143 -10.65 10.45 -2.34
N SER A 144 -11.61 10.05 -3.18
CA SER A 144 -11.45 8.94 -4.13
C SER A 144 -10.74 9.34 -5.43
N GLN A 145 -10.55 10.64 -5.68
CA GLN A 145 -9.83 11.11 -6.87
C GLN A 145 -8.37 10.66 -6.82
N PHE A 146 -7.78 10.39 -7.99
CA PHE A 146 -6.43 9.84 -8.12
C PHE A 146 -5.36 10.63 -7.34
N HIS A 147 -5.48 11.96 -7.27
CA HIS A 147 -4.52 12.80 -6.54
C HIS A 147 -4.51 12.55 -5.02
N TRP A 148 -5.63 12.11 -4.44
CA TRP A 148 -5.81 11.88 -3.00
C TRP A 148 -5.76 10.41 -2.61
N ASN A 149 -6.06 9.54 -3.57
CA ASN A 149 -5.97 8.09 -3.42
C ASN A 149 -4.55 7.67 -3.03
N GLY A 150 -4.43 6.86 -1.98
CA GLY A 150 -3.16 6.46 -1.41
C GLY A 150 -2.44 7.52 -0.60
N LYS A 151 -3.00 8.73 -0.44
CA LYS A 151 -2.46 9.78 0.42
C LYS A 151 -3.31 10.02 1.67
N VAL A 152 -4.61 10.16 1.45
CA VAL A 152 -5.63 10.35 2.51
C VAL A 152 -6.45 9.09 2.70
N THR A 153 -6.75 8.39 1.60
CA THR A 153 -7.53 7.16 1.54
C THR A 153 -6.67 5.97 1.10
N ALA A 154 -7.20 4.76 1.28
CA ALA A 154 -6.54 3.55 0.83
C ALA A 154 -6.43 3.46 -0.69
N HIS A 155 -5.32 2.87 -1.12
CA HIS A 155 -5.02 2.56 -2.50
C HIS A 155 -4.97 1.06 -2.70
N GLY A 156 -5.61 0.59 -3.76
CA GLY A 156 -5.72 -0.82 -4.06
C GLY A 156 -4.38 -1.46 -4.46
N PRO A 157 -4.36 -2.79 -4.62
CA PRO A 157 -3.17 -3.54 -5.03
C PRO A 157 -2.62 -3.07 -6.38
N HIS A 158 -1.33 -2.73 -6.41
CA HIS A 158 -0.62 -2.30 -7.62
C HIS A 158 0.89 -2.59 -7.55
N HIS A 159 1.53 -2.56 -8.73
CA HIS A 159 2.97 -2.35 -8.84
C HIS A 159 3.25 -0.87 -9.08
N ASP A 160 4.35 -0.34 -8.55
CA ASP A 160 4.70 1.06 -8.74
C ASP A 160 4.92 1.41 -10.23
N SER A 161 5.42 0.46 -11.03
CA SER A 161 5.61 0.63 -12.47
C SER A 161 4.30 0.84 -13.24
N TRP A 162 3.15 0.40 -12.71
CA TRP A 162 1.84 0.68 -13.31
C TRP A 162 1.50 2.16 -13.26
N TYR A 163 2.00 2.86 -12.23
CA TYR A 163 1.95 4.31 -12.12
C TYR A 163 3.24 4.97 -12.59
N GLN A 164 3.89 4.34 -13.57
CA GLN A 164 4.97 4.93 -14.37
C GLN A 164 6.26 5.21 -13.58
N CYS A 165 6.40 4.63 -12.38
CA CYS A 165 7.67 4.59 -11.66
C CYS A 165 8.66 3.62 -12.35
N PRO A 166 9.97 3.70 -12.04
CA PRO A 166 10.96 2.77 -12.56
C PRO A 166 10.73 1.34 -12.05
N THR A 167 10.95 0.35 -12.92
CA THR A 167 10.85 -1.08 -12.59
C THR A 167 11.96 -1.58 -11.69
N ASN A 168 13.06 -0.82 -11.56
CA ASN A 168 14.16 -1.09 -10.64
C ASN A 168 14.14 -0.14 -9.42
N CYS A 169 12.95 0.37 -9.06
CA CYS A 169 12.76 1.26 -7.93
C CYS A 169 12.79 0.50 -6.60
N VAL A 170 13.41 1.12 -5.60
CA VAL A 170 13.34 0.72 -4.21
C VAL A 170 12.51 1.76 -3.46
N ASN A 171 11.52 1.29 -2.72
CA ASN A 171 10.72 2.11 -1.81
C ASN A 171 11.33 2.08 -0.42
N ILE A 172 11.41 3.25 0.21
CA ILE A 172 11.72 3.41 1.62
C ILE A 172 10.52 4.10 2.24
N TRP A 173 9.68 3.29 2.90
CA TRP A 173 8.42 3.71 3.50
C TRP A 173 8.61 3.92 5.00
N ILE A 174 8.56 5.19 5.41
CA ILE A 174 9.04 5.63 6.72
C ILE A 174 7.84 6.02 7.60
N ALA A 175 7.75 5.38 8.76
CA ALA A 175 6.77 5.71 9.79
C ALA A 175 7.20 6.97 10.53
N ILE A 176 6.44 8.07 10.40
CA ILE A 176 6.67 9.28 11.20
C ILE A 176 5.74 9.29 12.42
N GLY A 177 4.50 8.89 12.24
CA GLY A 177 3.61 8.40 13.29
C GLY A 177 3.64 6.87 13.39
N SER A 178 2.91 6.32 14.36
CA SER A 178 2.73 4.88 14.51
C SER A 178 1.93 4.29 13.35
N VAL A 179 2.31 3.08 12.94
CA VAL A 179 1.62 2.29 11.92
C VAL A 179 1.16 1.01 12.58
N LYS A 180 -0.12 0.70 12.42
CA LYS A 180 -0.74 -0.50 12.97
C LYS A 180 -1.44 -1.29 11.88
N ILE A 181 -1.54 -2.61 12.06
CA ILE A 181 -2.43 -3.44 11.24
C ILE A 181 -3.83 -2.81 11.26
N GLY A 182 -4.43 -2.67 10.08
CA GLY A 182 -5.69 -1.95 9.89
C GLY A 182 -5.51 -0.49 9.48
N ASN A 183 -4.29 0.04 9.42
CA ASN A 183 -3.99 1.29 8.72
C ASN A 183 -2.69 1.24 7.91
N GLY A 184 -1.97 0.11 7.91
CA GLY A 184 -0.63 -0.06 7.37
C GLY A 184 -0.55 -0.35 5.87
N LEU A 185 0.56 -0.97 5.48
CA LEU A 185 0.84 -1.41 4.12
C LEU A 185 0.68 -2.93 4.05
N SER A 186 0.14 -3.41 2.95
CA SER A 186 0.04 -4.82 2.60
C SER A 186 1.01 -5.13 1.47
N ILE A 187 1.84 -6.16 1.61
CA ILE A 187 2.70 -6.68 0.53
C ILE A 187 2.31 -8.12 0.22
N TYR A 188 2.35 -8.50 -1.06
CA TYR A 188 2.01 -9.85 -1.54
C TYR A 188 3.25 -10.53 -2.17
N PRO A 189 4.14 -11.13 -1.37
CA PRO A 189 5.41 -11.69 -1.85
C PRO A 189 5.26 -12.82 -2.88
N GLN A 190 4.18 -13.60 -2.82
CA GLN A 190 3.97 -14.78 -3.65
C GLN A 190 3.77 -14.45 -5.14
N VAL A 191 3.45 -13.19 -5.45
CA VAL A 191 3.32 -12.68 -6.82
C VAL A 191 4.45 -11.73 -7.20
N TYR A 192 5.54 -11.67 -6.43
CA TYR A 192 6.72 -10.87 -6.80
C TYR A 192 7.32 -11.36 -8.12
N GLY A 193 7.63 -10.42 -9.03
CA GLY A 193 8.17 -10.72 -10.35
C GLY A 193 7.17 -11.37 -11.32
N LYS A 194 5.90 -11.50 -10.93
CA LYS A 194 4.82 -12.03 -11.76
C LYS A 194 4.07 -10.88 -12.44
N ARG A 195 3.58 -11.14 -13.66
CA ARG A 195 2.80 -10.15 -14.41
C ARG A 195 1.30 -10.32 -14.16
N LEU A 196 0.71 -9.40 -13.40
CA LEU A 196 -0.71 -9.47 -13.06
C LEU A 196 -1.60 -8.71 -14.05
N PRO A 197 -2.76 -9.27 -14.45
CA PRO A 197 -3.78 -8.56 -15.20
C PRO A 197 -4.30 -7.33 -14.47
N CYS A 198 -4.29 -6.19 -15.15
CA CYS A 198 -4.88 -4.94 -14.70
C CYS A 198 -5.65 -4.26 -15.84
N THR A 199 -6.52 -3.34 -15.48
CA THR A 199 -7.18 -2.41 -16.40
C THR A 199 -6.17 -1.43 -17.01
N GLU A 200 -6.58 -0.72 -18.06
CA GLU A 200 -5.73 0.30 -18.70
C GLU A 200 -5.29 1.43 -17.75
N ASP A 201 -6.11 1.75 -16.73
CA ASP A 201 -5.79 2.72 -15.68
C ASP A 201 -5.00 2.12 -14.50
N GLY A 202 -4.47 0.90 -14.65
CA GLY A 202 -3.58 0.25 -13.68
C GLY A 202 -4.30 -0.28 -12.44
N LYS A 203 -5.62 -0.48 -12.48
CA LYS A 203 -6.36 -1.13 -11.38
C LYS A 203 -6.36 -2.63 -11.59
N ILE A 204 -6.25 -3.38 -10.50
CA ILE A 204 -6.37 -4.82 -10.61
C ILE A 204 -7.80 -5.23 -11.05
N LEU A 205 -7.87 -6.27 -11.89
CA LEU A 205 -9.13 -6.98 -12.17
C LEU A 205 -9.68 -7.66 -10.91
N ARG A 206 -11.00 -7.87 -10.89
CA ARG A 206 -11.71 -8.27 -9.66
C ARG A 206 -11.46 -9.70 -9.21
N ASP A 207 -11.13 -10.56 -10.16
CA ASP A 207 -11.00 -12.02 -10.07
C ASP A 207 -9.56 -12.48 -9.83
N GLN A 208 -8.66 -11.56 -9.48
CA GLN A 208 -7.25 -11.85 -9.26
C GLN A 208 -7.00 -12.34 -7.84
N TYR A 209 -6.20 -13.39 -7.73
CA TYR A 209 -5.75 -13.96 -6.46
C TYR A 209 -4.23 -13.81 -6.34
N PHE A 210 -3.77 -13.29 -5.20
CA PHE A 210 -2.37 -12.95 -4.97
C PHE A 210 -1.69 -13.79 -3.89
N GLY A 211 -2.45 -14.73 -3.31
CA GLY A 211 -1.99 -15.51 -2.17
C GLY A 211 -1.96 -14.72 -0.86
N SER A 212 -1.09 -15.14 0.05
CA SER A 212 -0.99 -14.60 1.41
C SER A 212 -0.38 -13.20 1.42
N VAL A 213 -0.82 -12.39 2.40
CA VAL A 213 -0.38 -11.02 2.60
C VAL A 213 0.56 -10.89 3.79
N LEU A 214 1.55 -10.00 3.68
CA LEU A 214 2.34 -9.53 4.80
C LEU A 214 1.84 -8.15 5.24
N ASN A 215 1.40 -8.07 6.49
CA ASN A 215 1.13 -6.83 7.22
C ASN A 215 2.09 -6.74 8.41
N PHE A 216 2.38 -5.52 8.86
CA PHE A 216 3.30 -5.28 9.96
C PHE A 216 3.00 -3.95 10.65
N ASP A 217 3.24 -3.93 11.96
CA ASP A 217 3.30 -2.69 12.73
C ASP A 217 4.67 -2.04 12.56
N LEU A 218 4.70 -0.71 12.46
CA LEU A 218 5.94 0.06 12.53
C LEU A 218 5.83 1.11 13.62
N GLU A 219 6.89 1.21 14.42
CA GLU A 219 7.00 2.26 15.41
C GLU A 219 7.53 3.55 14.78
N PRO A 220 7.24 4.73 15.35
CA PRO A 220 7.75 5.98 14.82
C PRO A 220 9.28 5.97 14.65
N GLY A 221 9.73 6.28 13.44
CA GLY A 221 11.13 6.30 13.01
C GLY A 221 11.66 5.00 12.38
N ASP A 222 10.84 3.96 12.34
CA ASP A 222 11.12 2.74 11.58
C ASP A 222 10.94 3.01 10.06
N ALA A 223 11.67 2.26 9.23
CA ALA A 223 11.43 2.24 7.79
C ALA A 223 11.26 0.81 7.26
N LEU A 224 10.32 0.65 6.34
CA LEU A 224 10.15 -0.53 5.52
C LEU A 224 10.82 -0.29 4.16
N ILE A 225 11.65 -1.22 3.72
CA ILE A 225 12.37 -1.18 2.46
C ILE A 225 11.95 -2.38 1.62
N PHE A 226 11.46 -2.12 0.41
CA PHE A 226 11.01 -3.15 -0.52
C PHE A 226 11.16 -2.70 -1.97
N HIS A 227 11.21 -3.66 -2.88
CA HIS A 227 11.27 -3.39 -4.32
C HIS A 227 9.91 -2.94 -4.87
N GLY A 228 9.89 -1.94 -5.76
CA GLY A 228 8.66 -1.34 -6.30
C GLY A 228 7.76 -2.28 -7.11
N GLU A 229 8.32 -3.42 -7.56
CA GLU A 229 7.56 -4.49 -8.24
C GLU A 229 6.99 -5.54 -7.28
N HIS A 230 7.08 -5.35 -5.96
CA HIS A 230 6.15 -6.04 -5.07
C HIS A 230 4.74 -5.55 -5.36
N LEU A 231 3.79 -6.47 -5.52
CA LEU A 231 2.39 -6.07 -5.45
C LEU A 231 2.13 -5.61 -4.02
N HIS A 232 1.56 -4.42 -3.88
CA HIS A 232 1.29 -3.85 -2.57
C HIS A 232 0.05 -2.96 -2.58
N SER A 233 -0.57 -2.78 -1.41
CA SER A 233 -1.74 -1.92 -1.22
C SER A 233 -1.66 -1.20 0.12
N SER A 234 -2.47 -0.15 0.30
CA SER A 234 -2.72 0.39 1.63
C SER A 234 -3.92 -0.32 2.25
N GLU A 235 -3.83 -0.63 3.54
CA GLU A 235 -5.01 -1.07 4.28
C GLU A 235 -6.05 0.06 4.33
N LEU A 236 -7.34 -0.30 4.31
CA LEU A 236 -8.39 0.64 4.65
C LEU A 236 -8.16 1.08 6.08
N ASN A 237 -8.11 2.40 6.36
CA ASN A 237 -7.93 2.85 7.74
C ASN A 237 -9.16 2.49 8.58
N SER A 238 -9.08 1.36 9.23
CA SER A 238 -10.08 0.76 10.11
C SER A 238 -9.71 0.96 11.58
N THR A 239 -8.66 1.76 11.84
CA THR A 239 -8.25 2.19 13.18
C THR A 239 -8.88 3.53 13.55
N ASP A 240 -8.76 3.91 14.80
CA ASP A 240 -9.12 5.23 15.33
C ASP A 240 -7.97 6.25 15.21
N ALA A 241 -6.87 5.92 14.52
CA ALA A 241 -5.68 6.76 14.41
C ALA A 241 -5.39 7.18 12.96
N THR A 242 -4.98 8.43 12.76
CA THR A 242 -4.36 8.89 11.51
C THR A 242 -2.97 8.28 11.37
N ARG A 243 -2.72 7.55 10.27
CA ARG A 243 -1.37 7.12 9.93
C ARG A 243 -0.62 8.23 9.22
N TYR A 244 0.53 8.63 9.76
CA TYR A 244 1.44 9.57 9.11
C TYR A 244 2.75 8.91 8.65
N VAL A 245 2.94 8.82 7.34
CA VAL A 245 4.13 8.24 6.71
C VAL A 245 4.71 9.11 5.61
N VAL A 246 6.02 8.98 5.40
CA VAL A 246 6.75 9.56 4.28
C VAL A 246 7.38 8.44 3.47
N SER A 247 7.24 8.47 2.15
CA SER A 247 7.86 7.45 1.29
C SER A 247 8.83 8.08 0.31
N LEU A 248 10.07 7.60 0.35
CA LEU A 248 11.09 7.90 -0.63
C LEU A 248 11.11 6.80 -1.68
N ARG A 249 11.23 7.20 -2.94
CA ARG A 249 11.47 6.29 -4.06
C ARG A 249 12.83 6.61 -4.67
N MET A 250 13.63 5.58 -4.92
CA MET A 250 14.96 5.75 -5.50
C MET A 250 15.37 4.55 -6.34
N THR A 251 16.31 4.75 -7.25
CA THR A 251 16.99 3.68 -7.99
C THR A 251 18.49 3.79 -7.73
N LEU A 252 19.12 2.68 -7.37
CA LEU A 252 20.57 2.63 -7.09
C LEU A 252 21.41 2.48 -8.37
N GLU A 253 20.74 2.27 -9.49
CA GLU A 253 21.26 2.32 -10.86
C GLU A 253 20.43 3.31 -11.70
N LYS A 254 20.75 3.44 -12.98
CA LYS A 254 19.95 4.24 -13.92
C LYS A 254 18.47 3.77 -13.91
N PRO A 255 17.49 4.67 -13.77
CA PRO A 255 16.08 4.30 -13.75
C PRO A 255 15.64 3.61 -15.05
N LYS A 256 14.94 2.48 -14.92
CA LYS A 256 14.37 1.71 -16.03
C LYS A 256 12.86 1.89 -16.01
N PHE A 257 12.28 2.50 -17.04
CA PHE A 257 10.83 2.77 -17.10
C PHE A 257 10.14 1.85 -18.10
N LEU A 258 8.87 1.52 -17.83
CA LEU A 258 7.98 0.96 -18.84
C LEU A 258 7.63 2.06 -19.85
N GLY A 259 8.01 1.88 -21.12
CA GLY A 259 7.67 2.80 -22.21
C GLY A 259 8.14 4.26 -22.02
N GLN A 260 7.30 5.19 -22.46
CA GLN A 260 7.56 6.64 -22.36
C GLN A 260 6.92 7.22 -21.09
N SER A 261 7.51 6.93 -19.93
CA SER A 261 7.04 7.49 -18.65
C SER A 261 7.28 9.02 -18.56
N PRO A 262 6.26 9.84 -18.20
CA PRO A 262 6.43 11.26 -17.89
C PRO A 262 7.20 11.49 -16.58
N TYR A 263 7.26 10.49 -15.70
CA TYR A 263 8.02 10.54 -14.45
C TYR A 263 9.54 10.46 -14.65
N LYS A 264 10.03 10.23 -15.88
CA LYS A 264 11.46 10.33 -16.23
C LYS A 264 12.09 11.63 -15.72
N SER A 265 11.33 12.73 -15.76
CA SER A 265 11.79 14.06 -15.34
C SER A 265 11.73 14.30 -13.82
N ASN A 266 11.15 13.38 -13.06
CA ASN A 266 10.99 13.48 -11.60
C ASN A 266 12.15 12.80 -10.85
N TYR A 267 13.00 12.00 -11.50
CA TYR A 267 14.14 11.33 -10.85
C TYR A 267 15.42 12.18 -10.97
N ILE A 268 15.91 12.67 -9.84
CA ILE A 268 17.10 13.53 -9.72
C ILE A 268 18.33 12.66 -9.51
N TYR A 269 19.39 12.95 -10.28
CA TYR A 269 20.70 12.33 -10.11
C TYR A 269 21.45 12.95 -8.91
N SER A 270 21.89 12.10 -7.97
CA SER A 270 22.42 12.51 -6.66
C SER A 270 23.77 13.23 -6.72
N GLU A 271 24.51 13.07 -7.80
CA GLU A 271 25.88 13.59 -8.00
C GLU A 271 25.92 15.06 -8.44
N THR A 272 24.77 15.75 -8.42
CA THR A 272 24.78 17.20 -8.61
C THR A 272 25.55 17.86 -7.46
N ASN A 273 26.80 18.22 -7.77
CA ASN A 273 27.69 19.06 -6.98
C ASN A 273 26.90 20.20 -6.32
N ASP A 274 27.18 20.44 -5.04
CA ASP A 274 26.68 21.57 -4.26
C ASP A 274 27.14 22.92 -4.89
N GLY A 275 26.51 23.37 -5.97
CA GLY A 275 26.89 24.58 -6.71
C GLY A 275 25.92 25.03 -7.82
N LEU A 276 26.21 26.22 -8.40
CA LEU A 276 25.40 26.99 -9.37
C LEU A 276 24.80 26.18 -10.53
N ALA A 277 25.45 25.10 -10.97
CA ALA A 277 24.96 24.24 -12.05
C ALA A 277 23.71 23.42 -11.66
N ALA A 278 23.56 23.02 -10.39
CA ALA A 278 22.37 22.33 -9.89
C ALA A 278 21.15 23.28 -9.85
N ALA A 279 21.39 24.54 -9.48
CA ALA A 279 20.37 25.60 -9.53
C ALA A 279 19.95 25.89 -10.99
N CYS A 280 20.91 25.99 -11.93
CA CYS A 280 20.61 26.15 -13.36
C CYS A 280 19.86 24.94 -13.94
N ASN A 281 20.20 23.70 -13.56
CA ASN A 281 19.49 22.51 -14.04
C ASN A 281 18.08 22.39 -13.45
N GLN A 282 17.86 22.76 -12.18
CA GLN A 282 16.51 22.89 -11.61
C GLN A 282 15.69 23.98 -12.32
N VAL A 283 16.31 25.11 -12.65
CA VAL A 283 15.66 26.19 -13.42
C VAL A 283 15.33 25.71 -14.84
N SER A 284 16.25 25.01 -15.52
CA SER A 284 16.01 24.41 -16.84
C SER A 284 14.92 23.33 -16.81
N ALA A 285 14.87 22.49 -15.77
CA ALA A 285 13.79 21.51 -15.57
C ALA A 285 12.44 22.19 -15.28
N LYS A 286 12.41 23.30 -14.54
CA LYS A 286 11.19 24.12 -14.32
C LYS A 286 10.73 24.83 -15.60
N ILE A 287 11.67 25.37 -16.38
CA ILE A 287 11.38 26.03 -17.67
C ILE A 287 10.83 25.01 -18.66
N SER A 288 11.46 23.85 -18.79
CA SER A 288 10.96 22.77 -19.66
C SER A 288 9.60 22.23 -19.21
N ARG A 289 9.32 22.10 -17.91
CA ARG A 289 7.96 21.77 -17.41
C ARG A 289 6.91 22.82 -17.75
N ARG A 290 7.23 24.13 -17.62
CA ARG A 290 6.32 25.21 -18.02
C ARG A 290 6.05 25.19 -19.53
N PHE A 291 7.09 24.96 -20.32
CA PHE A 291 6.99 24.89 -21.78
C PHE A 291 6.16 23.68 -22.24
N ILE A 292 6.39 22.50 -21.67
CA ILE A 292 5.63 21.28 -21.99
C ILE A 292 4.15 21.45 -21.60
N LYS A 293 3.85 21.98 -20.39
CA LYS A 293 2.46 22.25 -19.98
C LYS A 293 1.75 23.28 -20.88
N GLN A 294 2.46 24.30 -21.37
CA GLN A 294 1.89 25.29 -22.30
C GLN A 294 1.69 24.75 -23.72
N LEU A 295 2.57 23.84 -24.16
CA LEU A 295 2.43 23.13 -25.45
C LEU A 295 1.26 22.14 -25.41
N ASP A 296 1.14 21.37 -24.33
CA ASP A 296 0.03 20.43 -24.14
C ASP A 296 -1.32 21.15 -23.99
N SER A 297 -1.35 22.38 -23.46
CA SER A 297 -2.60 23.17 -23.39
C SER A 297 -3.00 23.82 -24.72
N HIS A 298 -2.07 23.97 -25.68
CA HIS A 298 -2.34 24.55 -27.01
C HIS A 298 -2.62 23.49 -28.07
N LEU A 299 -2.08 22.29 -27.90
CA LEU A 299 -2.40 21.14 -28.73
C LEU A 299 -3.57 20.42 -28.08
N ASN A 300 -4.79 20.62 -28.57
CA ASN A 300 -6.03 19.90 -28.23
C ASN A 300 -5.89 18.37 -28.47
N ARG A 301 -4.93 17.72 -27.83
CA ARG A 301 -4.76 16.27 -27.80
C ARG A 301 -5.76 15.78 -26.78
N SER A 302 -6.88 15.27 -27.28
CA SER A 302 -7.83 14.48 -26.50
C SER A 302 -7.08 13.45 -25.67
N GLU A 303 -7.26 13.54 -24.35
CA GLU A 303 -6.75 12.56 -23.40
C GLU A 303 -7.32 11.17 -23.71
N THR A 304 -6.48 10.31 -24.28
CA THR A 304 -6.64 8.85 -24.16
C THR A 304 -5.28 8.28 -23.79
N PRO A 305 -4.98 8.03 -22.50
CA PRO A 305 -3.75 7.36 -22.13
C PRO A 305 -3.90 5.85 -22.34
N ASN A 306 -3.83 5.40 -23.60
CA ASN A 306 -3.78 3.98 -23.97
C ASN A 306 -2.40 3.39 -23.69
N TYR A 307 -2.01 2.99 -22.47
CA TYR A 307 -0.63 2.51 -22.29
C TYR A 307 -0.46 1.37 -21.29
N VAL A 308 -0.91 0.18 -21.70
CA VAL A 308 -0.40 -1.10 -21.20
C VAL A 308 0.35 -1.78 -22.36
N ILE A 309 1.66 -2.03 -22.14
CA ILE A 309 2.59 -2.88 -22.93
C ILE A 309 3.29 -2.24 -24.14
N SER A 310 4.57 -1.90 -23.92
CA SER A 310 5.65 -2.43 -24.74
C SER A 310 6.69 -3.01 -23.78
N ALA A 311 6.38 -4.21 -23.29
CA ALA A 311 7.18 -4.97 -22.33
C ALA A 311 7.74 -6.26 -22.97
N LEU A 312 8.04 -6.20 -24.28
CA LEU A 312 8.71 -7.29 -24.97
C LEU A 312 10.21 -7.38 -24.60
N ASP A 313 10.79 -6.33 -24.01
CA ASP A 313 12.23 -6.23 -23.75
C ASP A 313 12.63 -6.33 -22.27
N ILE A 314 11.71 -6.62 -21.34
CA ILE A 314 12.03 -6.65 -19.90
C ILE A 314 11.99 -8.09 -19.38
N SER A 315 13.17 -8.68 -19.26
CA SER A 315 13.45 -10.02 -18.73
C SER A 315 13.14 -10.23 -17.24
N ILE A 316 12.49 -9.27 -16.57
CA ILE A 316 12.24 -9.28 -15.12
C ILE A 316 10.89 -9.96 -14.79
N PHE A 317 9.93 -9.93 -15.72
CA PHE A 317 8.61 -10.49 -15.49
C PHE A 317 8.44 -11.84 -16.15
N ASP A 318 8.10 -12.83 -15.33
CA ASP A 318 7.67 -14.12 -15.81
C ASP A 318 6.24 -14.01 -16.37
N ASN A 319 6.08 -14.28 -17.66
CA ASN A 319 4.80 -14.28 -18.37
C ASN A 319 4.03 -15.61 -18.22
N THR A 320 4.54 -16.58 -17.46
CA THR A 320 3.83 -17.83 -17.23
C THR A 320 2.71 -17.63 -16.21
N SER A 321 1.50 -17.41 -16.71
CA SER A 321 0.27 -17.37 -15.90
C SER A 321 -0.09 -18.72 -15.26
N ALA A 322 0.61 -19.80 -15.65
CA ALA A 322 0.41 -21.14 -15.12
C ALA A 322 0.77 -21.26 -13.62
N ASP A 323 1.70 -20.44 -13.14
CA ASP A 323 2.22 -20.43 -11.76
C ASP A 323 1.48 -19.46 -10.84
N PHE A 324 0.47 -18.73 -11.33
CA PHE A 324 -0.26 -17.80 -10.48
C PHE A 324 -1.10 -18.57 -9.45
N PRO A 325 -1.23 -18.04 -8.22
CA PRO A 325 -2.27 -18.47 -7.32
C PRO A 325 -3.61 -18.46 -8.06
N LYS A 326 -4.19 -19.64 -8.29
CA LYS A 326 -5.43 -19.76 -9.06
C LYS A 326 -6.62 -19.43 -8.15
N PRO A 327 -7.66 -18.77 -8.66
CA PRO A 327 -8.90 -18.63 -7.90
C PRO A 327 -9.40 -20.02 -7.51
N PRO A 328 -9.99 -20.19 -6.31
CA PRO A 328 -10.59 -21.46 -5.96
C PRO A 328 -11.68 -21.80 -6.98
N LEU A 329 -11.68 -23.03 -7.50
CA LEU A 329 -12.68 -23.47 -8.47
C LEU A 329 -14.08 -23.34 -7.87
N VAL A 330 -14.95 -22.56 -8.53
CA VAL A 330 -16.37 -22.52 -8.22
C VAL A 330 -16.97 -23.83 -8.73
N LYS A 331 -17.19 -24.80 -7.84
CA LYS A 331 -18.10 -25.89 -8.18
C LYS A 331 -19.51 -25.29 -8.19
N THR A 332 -20.15 -25.26 -9.35
CA THR A 332 -21.61 -25.09 -9.41
C THR A 332 -22.17 -26.31 -8.69
N VAL A 333 -22.57 -26.16 -7.43
CA VAL A 333 -23.34 -27.18 -6.75
C VAL A 333 -24.72 -27.18 -7.41
N GLU A 334 -24.95 -28.08 -8.36
CA GLU A 334 -26.30 -28.38 -8.81
C GLU A 334 -27.05 -28.92 -7.59
N GLY A 335 -27.99 -28.13 -7.06
CA GLY A 335 -28.73 -28.48 -5.86
C GLY A 335 -29.45 -29.81 -6.05
N THR A 336 -28.97 -30.86 -5.38
CA THR A 336 -29.64 -32.17 -5.30
C THR A 336 -30.68 -32.22 -4.18
N SER A 337 -30.94 -31.11 -3.50
CA SER A 337 -32.03 -30.98 -2.52
C SER A 337 -33.35 -30.67 -3.22
N GLN A 338 -34.41 -31.41 -2.87
CA GLN A 338 -35.80 -31.09 -3.24
C GLN A 338 -36.29 -29.75 -2.63
N ASP A 339 -35.49 -29.15 -1.74
CA ASP A 339 -35.71 -27.82 -1.16
C ASP A 339 -34.67 -26.83 -1.73
N LYS A 340 -35.13 -25.91 -2.59
CA LYS A 340 -34.29 -25.00 -3.41
C LYS A 340 -33.54 -23.92 -2.61
N THR A 341 -33.66 -23.92 -1.29
CA THR A 341 -33.10 -22.92 -0.36
C THR A 341 -31.85 -23.38 0.38
N LYS A 342 -31.54 -24.69 0.37
CA LYS A 342 -30.43 -25.26 1.14
C LYS A 342 -29.28 -25.69 0.23
N LEU A 343 -28.15 -25.00 0.36
CA LEU A 343 -26.91 -25.35 -0.34
C LEU A 343 -26.10 -26.32 0.53
N ILE A 344 -25.84 -27.51 0.01
CA ILE A 344 -25.15 -28.61 0.70
C ILE A 344 -23.74 -28.75 0.11
N ILE A 345 -22.72 -28.81 0.97
CA ILE A 345 -21.31 -28.89 0.58
C ILE A 345 -20.66 -30.08 1.28
N ASP A 346 -19.75 -30.77 0.60
CA ASP A 346 -18.92 -31.80 1.24
C ASP A 346 -17.94 -31.14 2.22
N SER A 347 -18.05 -31.50 3.50
CA SER A 347 -17.22 -30.99 4.58
C SER A 347 -15.73 -31.32 4.38
N THR A 348 -15.42 -32.48 3.78
CA THR A 348 -14.04 -32.92 3.56
C THR A 348 -13.28 -32.02 2.59
N GLU A 349 -14.00 -31.23 1.81
CA GLU A 349 -13.41 -30.23 0.93
C GLU A 349 -12.99 -28.96 1.71
N LEU A 350 -13.44 -28.73 2.94
CA LEU A 350 -13.17 -27.51 3.71
C LEU A 350 -12.10 -27.75 4.76
N ALA A 351 -10.84 -27.48 4.43
CA ALA A 351 -9.77 -27.47 5.42
C ALA A 351 -9.88 -26.26 6.36
N ILE A 352 -9.44 -26.43 7.61
CA ILE A 352 -9.42 -25.34 8.61
C ILE A 352 -8.60 -24.16 8.08
N GLY A 353 -9.12 -22.94 8.29
CA GLY A 353 -8.49 -21.70 7.83
C GLY A 353 -8.78 -21.34 6.38
N THR A 354 -9.48 -22.19 5.62
CA THR A 354 -9.73 -21.96 4.19
C THR A 354 -11.08 -21.29 3.94
N ILE A 355 -11.12 -20.50 2.86
CA ILE A 355 -12.33 -19.91 2.31
C ILE A 355 -12.58 -20.57 0.95
N LYS A 356 -13.83 -20.99 0.70
CA LYS A 356 -14.25 -21.55 -0.59
C LYS A 356 -15.48 -20.84 -1.15
N PRO A 357 -15.46 -20.42 -2.42
CA PRO A 357 -16.66 -19.97 -3.10
C PRO A 357 -17.56 -21.17 -3.39
N VAL A 358 -18.83 -21.04 -3.02
CA VAL A 358 -19.85 -22.10 -3.19
C VAL A 358 -20.91 -21.71 -4.21
N SER A 359 -20.98 -20.43 -4.56
CA SER A 359 -21.78 -19.90 -5.65
C SER A 359 -21.15 -18.61 -6.20
N GLN A 360 -21.83 -17.96 -7.15
CA GLN A 360 -21.43 -16.62 -7.62
C GLN A 360 -21.58 -15.55 -6.54
N THR A 361 -22.36 -15.80 -5.49
CA THR A 361 -22.74 -14.80 -4.48
C THR A 361 -22.32 -15.18 -3.06
N MET A 362 -21.84 -16.40 -2.82
CA MET A 362 -21.52 -16.89 -1.48
C MET A 362 -20.17 -17.61 -1.39
N CYS A 363 -19.58 -17.51 -0.21
CA CYS A 363 -18.44 -18.28 0.25
C CYS A 363 -18.78 -18.99 1.56
N VAL A 364 -18.02 -20.04 1.86
CA VAL A 364 -17.95 -20.67 3.18
C VAL A 364 -16.52 -20.63 3.68
N ALA A 365 -16.35 -20.56 4.99
CA ALA A 365 -15.05 -20.68 5.64
C ALA A 365 -15.13 -21.67 6.79
N ARG A 366 -14.12 -22.55 6.89
CA ARG A 366 -13.93 -23.37 8.08
C ARG A 366 -13.02 -22.62 9.04
N VAL A 367 -13.60 -22.17 10.16
CA VAL A 367 -12.93 -21.34 11.16
C VAL A 367 -12.05 -22.22 12.04
N ASP A 368 -12.57 -23.37 12.46
CA ASP A 368 -11.90 -24.37 13.28
C ASP A 368 -12.51 -25.77 13.01
N GLU A 369 -12.15 -26.76 13.82
CA GLU A 369 -12.62 -28.15 13.68
C GLU A 369 -14.16 -28.28 13.73
N ASN A 370 -14.85 -27.42 14.48
CA ASN A 370 -16.28 -27.55 14.77
C ASN A 370 -17.13 -26.45 14.13
N ARG A 371 -16.50 -25.46 13.49
CA ARG A 371 -17.18 -24.26 13.05
C ARG A 371 -16.97 -23.97 11.57
N VAL A 372 -18.07 -23.99 10.83
CA VAL A 372 -18.16 -23.49 9.45
C VAL A 372 -19.12 -22.31 9.43
N VAL A 373 -18.81 -21.32 8.61
CA VAL A 373 -19.64 -20.13 8.43
C VAL A 373 -19.80 -19.83 6.94
N ALA A 374 -21.00 -19.43 6.52
CA ALA A 374 -21.27 -18.95 5.18
C ALA A 374 -21.43 -17.43 5.17
N PHE A 375 -21.05 -16.79 4.06
CA PHE A 375 -21.17 -15.34 3.92
C PHE A 375 -21.24 -14.90 2.46
N SER A 376 -21.68 -13.66 2.23
CA SER A 376 -21.67 -13.06 0.89
C SER A 376 -20.25 -13.00 0.31
N ARG A 377 -20.08 -13.37 -0.96
CA ARG A 377 -18.76 -13.50 -1.60
C ARG A 377 -18.01 -12.19 -1.76
N HIS A 378 -18.69 -11.06 -1.90
CA HIS A 378 -18.06 -9.81 -2.26
C HIS A 378 -17.94 -8.86 -1.06
N CYS A 379 -16.76 -8.27 -0.90
CA CYS A 379 -16.48 -7.29 0.14
C CYS A 379 -17.43 -6.08 0.04
N PRO A 380 -18.04 -5.63 1.16
CA PRO A 380 -19.00 -4.51 1.14
C PRO A 380 -18.36 -3.15 0.81
N HIS A 381 -17.02 -3.05 0.81
CA HIS A 381 -16.32 -1.81 0.49
C HIS A 381 -16.22 -1.54 -1.03
N GLU A 382 -15.44 -2.36 -1.76
CA GLU A 382 -15.19 -2.18 -3.20
C GLU A 382 -15.47 -3.45 -4.03
N GLY A 383 -16.10 -4.45 -3.43
CA GLY A 383 -16.54 -5.66 -4.14
C GLY A 383 -15.42 -6.64 -4.46
N ALA A 384 -14.31 -6.62 -3.72
CA ALA A 384 -13.28 -7.65 -3.79
C ALA A 384 -13.87 -9.04 -3.55
N ASP A 385 -13.42 -10.05 -4.30
CA ASP A 385 -13.81 -11.43 -4.09
C ASP A 385 -13.17 -11.98 -2.80
N LEU A 386 -13.98 -12.22 -1.77
CA LEU A 386 -13.53 -12.73 -0.48
C LEU A 386 -13.08 -14.19 -0.54
N ALA A 387 -13.36 -14.92 -1.63
CA ALA A 387 -12.72 -16.22 -1.87
C ALA A 387 -11.20 -16.11 -1.97
N GLY A 388 -10.68 -14.94 -2.33
CA GLY A 388 -9.25 -14.63 -2.30
C GLY A 388 -8.75 -14.05 -0.97
N GLY A 389 -9.63 -13.88 0.02
CA GLY A 389 -9.28 -13.38 1.34
C GLY A 389 -8.66 -14.45 2.23
N TYR A 390 -8.54 -14.13 3.52
CA TYR A 390 -7.99 -15.05 4.53
C TYR A 390 -8.71 -14.87 5.87
N LEU A 391 -8.58 -15.86 6.76
CA LEU A 391 -9.10 -15.75 8.12
C LEU A 391 -8.03 -15.21 9.07
N ARG A 392 -8.42 -14.27 9.93
CA ARG A 392 -7.57 -13.73 11.01
C ARG A 392 -8.46 -13.22 12.14
N ASP A 393 -8.16 -13.60 13.38
CA ASP A 393 -8.82 -13.08 14.59
C ASP A 393 -10.36 -13.09 14.53
N GLY A 394 -10.95 -14.21 14.11
CA GLY A 394 -12.40 -14.35 13.99
C GLY A 394 -13.03 -13.50 12.87
N CYS A 395 -12.23 -13.05 11.90
CA CYS A 395 -12.69 -12.26 10.77
C CYS A 395 -12.30 -12.91 9.43
N VAL A 396 -13.16 -12.73 8.42
CA VAL A 396 -12.77 -12.83 7.01
C VAL A 396 -12.14 -11.50 6.62
N VAL A 397 -10.91 -11.53 6.13
CA VAL A 397 -10.15 -10.33 5.77
C VAL A 397 -10.11 -10.15 4.26
N CYS A 398 -10.51 -8.97 3.80
CA CYS A 398 -10.58 -8.60 2.39
C CYS A 398 -9.19 -8.61 1.73
N PRO A 399 -9.02 -9.24 0.56
CA PRO A 399 -7.70 -9.35 -0.08
C PRO A 399 -7.16 -8.05 -0.68
N TRP A 400 -7.97 -7.00 -0.86
CA TRP A 400 -7.49 -5.74 -1.45
C TRP A 400 -7.00 -4.75 -0.41
N HIS A 401 -7.86 -4.42 0.56
CA HIS A 401 -7.62 -3.37 1.55
C HIS A 401 -7.54 -3.92 2.98
N ASN A 402 -7.51 -5.24 3.15
CA ASN A 402 -7.33 -5.91 4.44
C ASN A 402 -8.38 -5.52 5.50
N LEU A 403 -9.57 -5.12 5.04
CA LEU A 403 -10.73 -4.86 5.89
C LEU A 403 -11.16 -6.15 6.60
N PRO A 404 -11.10 -6.23 7.94
CA PRO A 404 -11.61 -7.38 8.67
C PRO A 404 -13.14 -7.31 8.76
N LEU A 405 -13.79 -8.43 8.47
CA LEU A 405 -15.24 -8.63 8.55
C LEU A 405 -15.51 -9.76 9.55
N ASN A 406 -16.10 -9.42 10.70
CA ASN A 406 -16.36 -10.35 11.77
C ASN A 406 -17.29 -11.49 11.29
N ILE A 407 -16.91 -12.74 11.56
CA ILE A 407 -17.64 -13.92 11.06
C ILE A 407 -18.95 -14.21 11.80
N GLU A 408 -19.26 -13.51 12.88
CA GLU A 408 -20.52 -13.68 13.63
C GLU A 408 -21.55 -12.65 13.22
N THR A 409 -21.09 -11.40 13.06
CA THR A 409 -21.96 -10.24 12.90
C THR A 409 -21.88 -9.65 11.48
N GLY A 410 -20.86 -10.01 10.72
CA GLY A 410 -20.52 -9.38 9.45
C GLY A 410 -19.98 -7.96 9.58
N ALA A 411 -19.85 -7.43 10.80
CA ALA A 411 -19.42 -6.06 11.02
C ALA A 411 -17.93 -5.87 10.74
N SER A 412 -17.58 -4.67 10.29
CA SER A 412 -16.19 -4.20 10.20
C SER A 412 -15.95 -3.08 11.22
N PRO A 413 -14.69 -2.79 11.59
CA PRO A 413 -14.39 -1.63 12.44
C PRO A 413 -14.83 -0.30 11.83
N CYS A 414 -14.90 -0.20 10.49
CA CYS A 414 -15.43 0.95 9.78
C CYS A 414 -16.97 0.95 9.85
N LYS A 415 -17.54 1.76 10.74
CA LYS A 415 -18.98 1.79 11.05
C LYS A 415 -19.84 2.30 9.89
N SER A 416 -19.23 3.06 8.97
CA SER A 416 -19.92 3.64 7.81
C SER A 416 -20.10 2.65 6.66
N LEU A 417 -19.49 1.45 6.75
CA LEU A 417 -19.67 0.38 5.77
C LEU A 417 -20.86 -0.51 6.14
N SER A 418 -21.52 -1.05 5.12
CA SER A 418 -22.50 -2.11 5.33
C SER A 418 -21.84 -3.37 5.87
N GLN A 419 -22.58 -4.10 6.71
CA GLN A 419 -22.15 -5.39 7.22
C GLN A 419 -22.16 -6.45 6.11
N LEU A 420 -21.20 -7.37 6.17
CA LEU A 420 -21.21 -8.58 5.39
C LEU A 420 -22.42 -9.43 5.79
N LYS A 421 -23.18 -10.00 4.84
CA LYS A 421 -24.22 -10.96 5.22
C LYS A 421 -23.55 -12.28 5.60
N VAL A 422 -23.86 -12.76 6.79
CA VAL A 422 -23.36 -14.00 7.39
C VAL A 422 -24.55 -14.94 7.59
N PHE A 423 -24.31 -16.23 7.40
CA PHE A 423 -25.29 -17.30 7.53
C PHE A 423 -24.69 -18.41 8.39
N ASP A 424 -25.51 -18.97 9.28
CA ASP A 424 -25.13 -20.12 10.07
C ASP A 424 -25.03 -21.37 9.19
N CYS A 425 -24.16 -22.29 9.61
CA CYS A 425 -24.01 -23.58 8.95
C CYS A 425 -24.20 -24.70 9.96
N VAL A 426 -24.88 -25.78 9.55
CA VAL A 426 -24.93 -27.03 10.30
C VAL A 426 -24.12 -28.07 9.57
N GLU A 427 -23.17 -28.67 10.30
CA GLU A 427 -22.36 -29.77 9.80
C GLU A 427 -22.88 -31.09 10.37
N SER A 428 -23.26 -32.02 9.49
CA SER A 428 -23.73 -33.36 9.84
C SER A 428 -23.39 -34.38 8.75
N ASP A 429 -22.98 -35.58 9.14
CA ASP A 429 -22.68 -36.70 8.24
C ASP A 429 -21.71 -36.35 7.09
N GLY A 430 -20.69 -35.53 7.37
CA GLY A 430 -19.71 -35.10 6.38
C GLY A 430 -20.23 -34.05 5.40
N THR A 431 -21.40 -33.46 5.66
CA THR A 431 -21.99 -32.40 4.84
C THR A 431 -22.20 -31.12 5.64
N VAL A 432 -22.02 -29.98 5.00
CA VAL A 432 -22.32 -28.65 5.54
C VAL A 432 -23.56 -28.12 4.84
N GLU A 433 -24.60 -27.82 5.62
CA GLU A 433 -25.83 -27.17 5.18
C GLU A 433 -25.81 -25.70 5.61
N ILE A 434 -26.00 -24.79 4.65
CA ILE A 434 -26.16 -23.36 4.94
C ILE A 434 -27.60 -23.09 5.36
N GLN A 435 -27.80 -22.48 6.53
CA GLN A 435 -29.10 -22.07 7.04
C GLN A 435 -29.44 -20.66 6.54
N GLY A 436 -30.59 -20.53 5.86
CA GLY A 436 -31.02 -19.27 5.23
C GLY A 436 -32.53 -19.15 5.12
#